data_AF-A0A955CRE3-F1
#
_entry.id   AF-A0A955CRE3-F1
#
_cell.length_a   1.000
_cell.length_b   1.000
_cell.length_c   1.000
_cell.angle_alpha   90.00
_cell.angle_beta   90.00
_cell.angle_gamma   90.00
#
_symmetry.space_group_name_H-M   'P 1'
#
loop_
_entity.id
_entity.type
_entity.pdbx_description
1 polymer ?
#
loop_
_entity_poly.entity_id
_entity_poly.type
_entity_poly.pdbx_seq_one_letter_code
_entity_poly.pdbx_strand_id
1 'polypeptide(L)'
;MASPNPKRSAKTPGGTGISPQQQRKRAQLYRKLIEAIDQGFASQALTKLAEVEKRFPTDVNVHVITGRAHASLGRHPEAIAAFARAVKLQPNDFELRHQYGAALHKGGELDQALIEFERVLYMKPDHFYALRHKASTLTDLGREPEAFKAFQALEELSKGMTLDPSRELAIAISGARFAPKLVEAQEAIDKIERCIRDSNETPFKKAGFFQLGRLYNHLDQHDNAFDAYKSCKEVDVYEWDPDEHSKRVDKLINCWRTDQEIPFSNAKGVDGSRLIFIVGMMRSGTSLTEQMLAQVKEIVPGGEMNCVSRSIPKAEVMTMKHAQRYPLDRSLYTQRQINQMSRQAMEGYNEVHRHFAVTDKQPYNYAYVPLIAHLFPGCKIIHCVRDPLDCCLSNFTQAFARPHPQTHNLYWLGRYFADYERTCQAWHDIPEVDMIDLQYEELVDDPEGQSKRVMEFLGREWTEDILEFHKSKRTVNTASRDQVRKKIYTSSVKKYAPYEHRLDELKRGIEEGRARPHGGSKTENVS
;
A
#
# COMPACT_ATOMS: atom_id res chain seq x y z
N MET A 1 10.91 27.14 -75.27
CA MET A 1 10.74 28.48 -74.66
C MET A 1 9.33 28.56 -74.07
N ALA A 2 9.26 29.07 -72.83
CA ALA A 2 8.13 29.75 -72.14
C ALA A 2 6.73 29.08 -72.00
N SER A 3 6.46 28.58 -70.78
CA SER A 3 5.42 28.98 -69.79
C SER A 3 4.14 29.73 -70.23
N PRO A 4 2.96 29.59 -69.55
CA PRO A 4 2.86 29.67 -68.08
C PRO A 4 1.79 28.83 -67.31
N ASN A 5 2.20 28.43 -66.09
CA ASN A 5 1.54 28.46 -64.77
C ASN A 5 0.15 27.80 -64.54
N PRO A 6 0.02 27.01 -63.45
CA PRO A 6 -0.89 27.46 -62.39
C PRO A 6 -0.32 27.28 -60.98
N LYS A 7 -0.26 28.39 -60.22
CA LYS A 7 -0.22 28.37 -58.75
C LYS A 7 -1.65 28.27 -58.23
N ARG A 8 -1.99 27.14 -57.61
CA ARG A 8 -2.86 27.07 -56.41
C ARG A 8 -2.67 25.70 -55.76
N SER A 9 -1.66 25.59 -54.90
CA SER A 9 -1.53 24.46 -53.98
C SER A 9 -2.58 24.59 -52.88
N ALA A 10 -3.51 23.64 -52.84
CA ALA A 10 -4.39 23.44 -51.70
C ALA A 10 -3.55 23.09 -50.46
N LYS A 11 -3.74 23.87 -49.39
CA LYS A 11 -3.16 23.59 -48.07
C LYS A 11 -3.86 22.37 -47.47
N THR A 12 -3.08 21.33 -47.16
CA THR A 12 -3.48 20.24 -46.25
C THR A 12 -3.75 20.78 -44.84
N PRO A 13 -4.90 20.51 -44.21
CA PRO A 13 -5.18 20.90 -42.83
C PRO A 13 -4.63 19.83 -41.89
N GLY A 14 -3.58 20.14 -41.12
CA GLY A 14 -3.04 19.17 -40.14
C GLY A 14 -1.68 19.49 -39.49
N GLY A 15 -1.09 20.67 -39.69
CA GLY A 15 0.13 21.07 -38.99
C GLY A 15 -0.20 21.85 -37.72
N THR A 16 0.12 21.31 -36.54
CA THR A 16 0.00 22.04 -35.27
C THR A 16 0.77 23.37 -35.36
N GLY A 17 0.06 24.49 -35.36
CA GLY A 17 0.59 25.85 -35.58
C GLY A 17 1.47 26.40 -34.45
N ILE A 18 2.56 25.70 -34.12
CA ILE A 18 3.49 26.02 -33.04
C ILE A 18 4.88 26.22 -33.66
N SER A 19 5.52 27.36 -33.42
CA SER A 19 6.85 27.64 -33.95
C SER A 19 7.92 26.71 -33.35
N PRO A 20 9.05 26.46 -34.04
CA PRO A 20 10.15 25.65 -33.49
C PRO A 20 10.65 26.15 -32.12
N GLN A 21 10.60 27.47 -31.90
CA GLN A 21 10.94 28.07 -30.60
C GLN A 21 9.93 27.71 -29.51
N GLN A 22 8.63 27.70 -29.83
CA GLN A 22 7.58 27.27 -28.90
C GLN A 22 7.66 25.76 -28.61
N GLN A 23 8.01 24.94 -29.60
CA GLN A 23 8.26 23.50 -29.39
C GLN A 23 9.44 23.26 -28.43
N ARG A 24 10.56 23.99 -28.61
CA ARG A 24 11.72 23.92 -27.70
C ARG A 24 11.37 24.34 -26.27
N LYS A 25 10.64 25.45 -26.10
CA LYS A 25 10.18 25.91 -24.78
C LYS A 25 9.30 24.87 -24.08
N ARG A 26 8.42 24.20 -24.83
CA ARG A 26 7.55 23.15 -24.30
C ARG A 26 8.34 21.90 -23.89
N ALA A 27 9.27 21.45 -24.72
CA ALA A 27 10.15 20.33 -24.37
C ALA A 27 11.02 20.62 -23.13
N GLN A 28 11.45 21.88 -22.95
CA GLN A 28 12.16 22.31 -21.75
C GLN A 28 11.26 22.31 -20.52
N LEU A 29 10.01 22.77 -20.65
CA LEU A 29 9.01 22.69 -19.58
C LEU A 29 8.78 21.23 -19.15
N TYR A 30 8.61 20.31 -20.08
CA TYR A 30 8.43 18.88 -19.78
C TYR A 30 9.60 18.28 -19.02
N ARG A 31 10.84 18.59 -19.41
CA ARG A 31 12.03 18.17 -18.66
C ARG A 31 12.03 18.69 -17.23
N LYS A 32 11.71 19.98 -17.03
CA LYS A 32 11.61 20.57 -15.68
C LYS A 32 10.52 19.92 -14.84
N LEU A 33 9.37 19.61 -15.44
CA LEU A 33 8.27 18.95 -14.73
C LEU A 33 8.64 17.53 -14.33
N ILE A 34 9.31 16.78 -15.21
CA ILE A 34 9.84 15.44 -14.92
C ILE A 34 10.84 15.51 -13.76
N GLU A 35 11.81 16.41 -13.83
CA GLU A 35 12.81 16.60 -12.79
C GLU A 35 12.18 16.98 -11.44
N ALA A 36 11.19 17.89 -11.46
CA ALA A 36 10.44 18.25 -10.26
C ALA A 36 9.68 17.06 -9.67
N ILE A 37 9.08 16.18 -10.49
CA ILE A 37 8.43 14.94 -10.04
C ILE A 37 9.45 14.02 -9.38
N ASP A 38 10.61 13.83 -10.02
CA ASP A 38 11.68 12.95 -9.53
C ASP A 38 12.30 13.49 -8.22
N GLN A 39 12.25 14.82 -8.01
CA GLN A 39 12.62 15.49 -6.75
C GLN A 39 11.49 15.53 -5.70
N GLY A 40 10.33 14.91 -5.96
CA GLY A 40 9.23 14.81 -5.01
C GLY A 40 8.19 15.96 -5.05
N PHE A 41 8.34 16.92 -5.97
CA PHE A 41 7.41 18.05 -6.16
C PHE A 41 6.24 17.71 -7.11
N ALA A 42 5.81 16.45 -7.15
CA ALA A 42 4.81 15.95 -8.09
C ALA A 42 3.45 16.66 -7.99
N SER A 43 3.05 17.10 -6.79
CA SER A 43 1.78 17.85 -6.63
C SER A 43 1.82 19.23 -7.31
N GLN A 44 2.96 19.93 -7.24
CA GLN A 44 3.13 21.22 -7.91
C GLN A 44 3.21 21.02 -9.43
N ALA A 45 3.89 19.96 -9.86
CA ALA A 45 3.94 19.57 -11.27
C ALA A 45 2.54 19.30 -11.84
N LEU A 46 1.65 18.63 -11.08
CA LEU A 46 0.26 18.38 -11.49
C LEU A 46 -0.55 19.67 -11.69
N THR A 47 -0.41 20.66 -10.80
CA THR A 47 -1.06 21.96 -10.99
C THR A 47 -0.64 22.59 -12.31
N LYS A 48 0.67 22.54 -12.64
CA LYS A 48 1.17 23.08 -13.89
C LYS A 48 0.70 22.27 -15.10
N LEU A 49 0.70 20.94 -15.01
CA LEU A 49 0.23 20.05 -16.07
C LEU A 49 -1.23 20.29 -16.42
N ALA A 50 -2.09 20.56 -15.43
CA ALA A 50 -3.51 20.89 -15.67
C ALA A 50 -3.68 22.17 -16.51
N GLU A 51 -2.81 23.17 -16.34
CA GLU A 51 -2.80 24.37 -17.20
C GLU A 51 -2.35 24.04 -18.63
N VAL A 52 -1.34 23.18 -18.78
CA VAL A 52 -0.83 22.76 -20.10
C VAL A 52 -1.86 21.91 -20.83
N GLU A 53 -2.54 20.99 -20.14
CA GLU A 53 -3.57 20.10 -20.69
C GLU A 53 -4.74 20.89 -21.29
N LYS A 54 -5.20 21.95 -20.62
CA LYS A 54 -6.24 22.85 -21.16
C LYS A 54 -5.86 23.46 -22.50
N ARG A 55 -4.57 23.73 -22.72
CA ARG A 55 -4.06 24.34 -23.96
C ARG A 55 -3.68 23.30 -25.02
N PHE A 56 -3.28 22.10 -24.61
CA PHE A 56 -2.80 21.03 -25.48
C PHE A 56 -3.39 19.66 -25.07
N PRO A 57 -4.71 19.46 -25.20
CA PRO A 57 -5.39 18.27 -24.67
C PRO A 57 -5.00 16.96 -25.39
N THR A 58 -4.44 17.06 -26.60
CA THR A 58 -4.02 15.91 -27.42
C THR A 58 -2.50 15.68 -27.42
N ASP A 59 -1.73 16.43 -26.62
CA ASP A 59 -0.28 16.20 -26.49
C ASP A 59 -0.03 15.00 -25.56
N VAL A 60 0.48 13.91 -26.14
CA VAL A 60 0.76 12.66 -25.43
C VAL A 60 1.69 12.88 -24.23
N ASN A 61 2.66 13.77 -24.33
CA ASN A 61 3.62 14.00 -23.25
C ASN A 61 2.95 14.57 -22.00
N VAL A 62 1.91 15.38 -22.15
CA VAL A 62 1.16 15.92 -21.00
C VAL A 62 0.55 14.76 -20.22
N HIS A 63 -0.11 13.83 -20.91
CA HIS A 63 -0.73 12.67 -20.28
C HIS A 63 0.29 11.71 -19.67
N VAL A 64 1.43 11.48 -20.33
CA VAL A 64 2.53 10.66 -19.80
C VAL A 64 3.10 11.25 -18.51
N ILE A 65 3.40 12.55 -18.51
CA ILE A 65 4.00 13.21 -17.34
C ILE A 65 2.97 13.29 -16.20
N THR A 66 1.70 13.53 -16.50
CA THR A 66 0.59 13.46 -15.53
C THR A 66 0.48 12.05 -14.93
N GLY A 67 0.54 11.00 -15.75
CA GLY A 67 0.55 9.62 -15.30
C GLY A 67 1.72 9.31 -14.36
N ARG A 68 2.94 9.77 -14.71
CA ARG A 68 4.13 9.66 -13.85
C ARG A 68 3.96 10.39 -12.51
N ALA A 69 3.41 11.60 -12.53
CA ALA A 69 3.19 12.40 -11.33
C ALA A 69 2.14 11.77 -10.40
N HIS A 70 1.03 11.27 -10.94
CA HIS A 70 0.06 10.53 -10.14
C HIS A 70 0.65 9.23 -9.58
N ALA A 71 1.44 8.49 -10.37
CA ALA A 71 2.09 7.27 -9.93
C ALA A 71 3.11 7.52 -8.80
N SER A 72 3.90 8.60 -8.86
CA SER A 72 4.83 8.95 -7.78
C SER A 72 4.12 9.38 -6.49
N LEU A 73 2.90 9.92 -6.61
CA LEU A 73 2.03 10.22 -5.48
C LEU A 73 1.22 9.01 -4.97
N GLY A 74 1.37 7.83 -5.58
CA GLY A 74 0.58 6.63 -5.26
C GLY A 74 -0.90 6.74 -5.60
N ARG A 75 -1.26 7.67 -6.50
CA ARG A 75 -2.62 7.87 -7.04
C ARG A 75 -2.83 6.96 -8.25
N HIS A 76 -2.95 5.66 -7.98
CA HIS A 76 -2.95 4.64 -9.03
C HIS A 76 -4.09 4.77 -10.04
N PRO A 77 -5.37 5.01 -9.64
CA PRO A 77 -6.47 5.17 -10.59
C PRO A 77 -6.25 6.34 -11.56
N GLU A 78 -5.80 7.50 -11.04
CA GLU A 78 -5.54 8.67 -11.86
C GLU A 78 -4.32 8.48 -12.78
N ALA A 79 -3.30 7.74 -12.30
CA ALA A 79 -2.15 7.37 -13.13
C ALA A 79 -2.57 6.47 -14.29
N ILE A 80 -3.36 5.42 -14.02
CA ILE A 80 -3.91 4.50 -15.02
C ILE A 80 -4.73 5.30 -16.05
N ALA A 81 -5.63 6.18 -15.60
CA ALA A 81 -6.44 7.00 -16.50
C ALA A 81 -5.60 7.90 -17.42
N ALA A 82 -4.55 8.54 -16.88
CA ALA A 82 -3.67 9.39 -17.67
C ALA A 82 -2.87 8.57 -18.71
N PHE A 83 -2.29 7.44 -18.32
CA PHE A 83 -1.59 6.55 -19.25
C PHE A 83 -2.52 5.94 -20.30
N ALA A 84 -3.76 5.58 -19.94
CA ALA A 84 -4.76 5.10 -20.89
C ALA A 84 -5.08 6.14 -21.97
N ARG A 85 -5.19 7.42 -21.60
CA ARG A 85 -5.33 8.52 -22.57
C ARG A 85 -4.12 8.63 -23.50
N ALA A 86 -2.92 8.51 -22.95
CA ALA A 86 -1.69 8.56 -23.73
C ALA A 86 -1.62 7.40 -24.75
N VAL A 87 -1.87 6.16 -24.32
CA VAL A 87 -1.91 4.97 -25.21
C VAL A 87 -2.98 5.11 -26.28
N LYS A 88 -4.15 5.71 -25.98
CA LYS A 88 -5.18 5.97 -26.98
C LYS A 88 -4.71 6.93 -28.09
N LEU A 89 -3.88 7.92 -27.75
CA LEU A 89 -3.32 8.88 -28.71
C LEU A 89 -2.19 8.26 -29.54
N GLN A 90 -1.40 7.34 -28.96
CA GLN A 90 -0.31 6.64 -29.64
C GLN A 90 -0.37 5.13 -29.37
N PRO A 91 -1.29 4.41 -30.05
CA PRO A 91 -1.53 2.99 -29.76
C PRO A 91 -0.40 2.05 -30.21
N ASN A 92 0.55 2.52 -31.04
CA ASN A 92 1.66 1.71 -31.54
C ASN A 92 3.00 2.09 -30.89
N ASP A 93 2.98 2.82 -29.78
CA ASP A 93 4.17 3.09 -28.97
C ASP A 93 4.29 2.02 -27.88
N PHE A 94 5.28 1.13 -28.03
CA PHE A 94 5.50 0.03 -27.09
C PHE A 94 6.04 0.52 -25.73
N GLU A 95 6.82 1.60 -25.69
CA GLU A 95 7.32 2.18 -24.43
C GLU A 95 6.17 2.75 -23.61
N LEU A 96 5.24 3.41 -24.29
CA LEU A 96 4.05 3.95 -23.68
C LEU A 96 3.13 2.86 -23.14
N ARG A 97 2.93 1.79 -23.89
CA ARG A 97 2.18 0.60 -23.43
C ARG A 97 2.84 -0.06 -22.24
N HIS A 98 4.17 -0.17 -22.23
CA HIS A 98 4.91 -0.70 -21.09
C HIS A 98 4.68 0.16 -19.84
N GLN A 99 4.73 1.50 -19.95
CA GLN A 99 4.43 2.39 -18.82
C GLN A 99 2.98 2.25 -18.33
N TYR A 100 2.03 2.08 -19.26
CA TYR A 100 0.64 1.83 -18.92
C TYR A 100 0.46 0.49 -18.19
N GLY A 101 1.05 -0.60 -18.69
CA GLY A 101 1.06 -1.90 -18.04
C GLY A 101 1.70 -1.86 -16.65
N ALA A 102 2.79 -1.10 -16.48
CA ALA A 102 3.43 -0.92 -15.18
C ALA A 102 2.54 -0.14 -14.20
N ALA A 103 1.76 0.84 -14.67
CA ALA A 103 0.78 1.56 -13.85
C ALA A 103 -0.39 0.66 -13.43
N LEU A 104 -0.93 -0.14 -14.37
CA LEU A 104 -1.96 -1.15 -14.11
C LEU A 104 -1.49 -2.18 -13.06
N HIS A 105 -0.28 -2.71 -13.22
CA HIS A 105 0.31 -3.66 -12.27
C HIS A 105 0.40 -3.05 -10.86
N LYS A 106 0.92 -1.82 -10.75
CA LYS A 106 0.98 -1.11 -9.45
C LYS A 106 -0.39 -0.79 -8.87
N GLY A 107 -1.40 -0.55 -9.72
CA GLY A 107 -2.78 -0.35 -9.30
C GLY A 107 -3.53 -1.63 -8.93
N GLY A 108 -2.93 -2.82 -9.17
CA GLY A 108 -3.55 -4.12 -8.89
C GLY A 108 -4.43 -4.66 -10.02
N GLU A 109 -4.51 -3.97 -11.17
CA GLU A 109 -5.21 -4.45 -12.37
C GLU A 109 -4.33 -5.44 -13.16
N LEU A 110 -4.01 -6.57 -12.52
CA LEU A 110 -2.98 -7.51 -12.98
C LEU A 110 -3.30 -8.16 -14.33
N ASP A 111 -4.55 -8.55 -14.58
CA ASP A 111 -4.94 -9.16 -15.86
C ASP A 111 -4.79 -8.18 -17.03
N GLN A 112 -5.19 -6.92 -16.84
CA GLN A 112 -4.98 -5.88 -17.87
C GLN A 112 -3.50 -5.55 -18.04
N ALA A 113 -2.73 -5.50 -16.96
CA ALA A 113 -1.28 -5.31 -17.03
C ALA A 113 -0.62 -6.41 -17.86
N LEU A 114 -1.02 -7.67 -17.66
CA LEU A 114 -0.51 -8.81 -18.42
C LEU A 114 -0.80 -8.66 -19.93
N ILE A 115 -2.01 -8.25 -20.31
CA ILE A 115 -2.38 -7.99 -21.71
C ILE A 115 -1.48 -6.91 -22.32
N GLU A 116 -1.22 -5.81 -21.61
CA GLU A 116 -0.34 -4.75 -22.12
C GLU A 116 1.11 -5.21 -22.25
N PHE A 117 1.64 -5.99 -21.30
CA PHE A 117 2.99 -6.55 -21.45
C PHE A 117 3.09 -7.53 -22.62
N GLU A 118 2.04 -8.33 -22.88
CA GLU A 118 1.99 -9.21 -24.05
C GLU A 118 1.94 -8.44 -25.36
N ARG A 119 1.22 -7.31 -25.41
CA ARG A 119 1.24 -6.40 -26.58
C ARG A 119 2.62 -5.80 -26.81
N VAL A 120 3.31 -5.40 -25.75
CA VAL A 120 4.71 -4.92 -25.85
C VAL A 120 5.60 -6.02 -26.41
N LEU A 121 5.50 -7.25 -25.89
CA LEU A 121 6.32 -8.38 -26.33
C LEU A 121 5.96 -8.87 -27.74
N TYR A 122 4.73 -8.66 -28.20
CA TYR A 122 4.37 -8.90 -29.60
C TYR A 122 5.08 -7.93 -30.54
N MET A 123 5.20 -6.65 -30.15
CA MET A 123 5.86 -5.61 -30.94
C MET A 123 7.40 -5.67 -30.82
N LYS A 124 7.90 -6.04 -29.64
CA LYS A 124 9.31 -6.13 -29.27
C LYS A 124 9.55 -7.37 -28.39
N PRO A 125 9.79 -8.55 -29.01
CA PRO A 125 9.95 -9.81 -28.28
C PRO A 125 11.12 -9.82 -27.28
N ASP A 126 12.13 -9.00 -27.51
CA ASP A 126 13.36 -8.84 -26.71
C ASP A 126 13.27 -7.70 -25.68
N HIS A 127 12.06 -7.22 -25.36
CA HIS A 127 11.90 -6.10 -24.44
C HIS A 127 12.11 -6.51 -22.96
N PHE A 128 13.33 -6.29 -22.46
CA PHE A 128 13.77 -6.62 -21.09
C PHE A 128 12.75 -6.32 -19.98
N TYR A 129 12.29 -5.07 -19.87
CA TYR A 129 11.38 -4.68 -18.78
C TYR A 129 10.01 -5.34 -18.89
N ALA A 130 9.54 -5.65 -20.10
CA ALA A 130 8.23 -6.24 -20.31
C ALA A 130 8.25 -7.73 -19.93
N LEU A 131 9.34 -8.46 -20.23
CA LEU A 131 9.55 -9.83 -19.74
C LEU A 131 9.60 -9.87 -18.21
N ARG A 132 10.39 -8.99 -17.59
CA ARG A 132 10.49 -8.90 -16.13
C ARG A 132 9.15 -8.57 -15.48
N HIS A 133 8.42 -7.59 -16.01
CA HIS A 133 7.10 -7.24 -15.49
C HIS A 133 6.04 -8.32 -15.77
N LYS A 134 6.11 -9.03 -16.91
CA LYS A 134 5.26 -10.20 -17.17
C LYS A 134 5.50 -11.30 -16.14
N ALA A 135 6.76 -11.66 -15.87
CA ALA A 135 7.10 -12.65 -14.85
C ALA A 135 6.59 -12.25 -13.45
N SER A 136 6.77 -10.99 -13.06
CA SER A 136 6.23 -10.46 -11.79
C SER A 136 4.70 -10.52 -11.74
N THR A 137 4.02 -10.06 -12.79
CA THR A 137 2.54 -10.05 -12.87
C THR A 137 1.97 -11.46 -12.77
N LEU A 138 2.56 -12.43 -13.47
CA LEU A 138 2.14 -13.82 -13.43
C LEU A 138 2.38 -14.46 -12.06
N THR A 139 3.49 -14.12 -11.40
CA THR A 139 3.75 -14.53 -10.01
C THR A 139 2.66 -14.00 -9.09
N ASP A 140 2.31 -12.72 -9.24
CA ASP A 140 1.30 -12.03 -8.44
C ASP A 140 -0.13 -12.56 -8.67
N LEU A 141 -0.40 -13.06 -9.88
CA LEU A 141 -1.63 -13.78 -10.23
C LEU A 141 -1.66 -15.24 -9.72
N GLY A 142 -0.51 -15.80 -9.31
CA GLY A 142 -0.36 -17.20 -8.90
C GLY A 142 -0.15 -18.19 -10.06
N ARG A 143 0.15 -17.69 -11.27
CA ARG A 143 0.42 -18.48 -12.48
C ARG A 143 1.90 -18.85 -12.54
N GLU A 144 2.39 -19.57 -11.53
CA GLU A 144 3.82 -19.87 -11.33
C GLU A 144 4.53 -20.49 -12.56
N PRO A 145 3.97 -21.50 -13.25
CA PRO A 145 4.66 -22.10 -14.41
C PRO A 145 4.86 -21.12 -15.58
N GLU A 146 3.90 -20.23 -15.81
CA GLU A 146 3.98 -19.22 -16.87
C GLU A 146 4.91 -18.08 -16.46
N ALA A 147 4.90 -17.71 -15.18
CA ALA A 147 5.84 -16.75 -14.61
C ALA A 147 7.28 -17.22 -14.79
N PHE A 148 7.55 -18.50 -14.52
CA PHE A 148 8.87 -19.08 -14.68
C PHE A 148 9.32 -19.11 -16.15
N LYS A 149 8.44 -19.46 -17.09
CA LYS A 149 8.76 -19.38 -18.54
C LYS A 149 9.12 -17.96 -18.97
N ALA A 150 8.40 -16.95 -18.49
CA ALA A 150 8.72 -15.55 -18.78
C ALA A 150 10.06 -15.12 -18.16
N PHE A 151 10.38 -15.63 -16.97
CA PHE A 151 11.67 -15.42 -16.34
C PHE A 151 12.82 -16.12 -17.08
N GLN A 152 12.63 -17.36 -17.55
CA GLN A 152 13.62 -18.06 -18.37
C GLN A 152 13.92 -17.29 -19.66
N ALA A 153 12.89 -16.76 -20.32
CA ALA A 153 13.08 -15.91 -21.49
C ALA A 153 13.88 -14.62 -21.17
N LEU A 154 13.65 -14.02 -19.99
CA LEU A 154 14.44 -12.88 -19.50
C LEU A 154 15.90 -13.28 -19.27
N GLU A 155 16.15 -14.43 -18.65
CA GLU A 155 17.50 -14.91 -18.36
C GLU A 155 18.26 -15.27 -19.64
N GLU A 156 17.63 -15.95 -20.61
CA GLU A 156 18.25 -16.23 -21.90
C GLU A 156 18.59 -14.95 -22.68
N LEU A 157 17.67 -13.98 -22.71
CA LEU A 157 17.94 -12.67 -23.31
C LEU A 157 19.16 -12.00 -22.65
N SER A 158 19.28 -12.13 -21.34
CA SER A 158 20.32 -11.48 -20.55
C SER A 158 21.73 -12.00 -20.82
N LYS A 159 21.89 -13.26 -21.23
CA LYS A 159 23.21 -13.88 -21.54
C LYS A 159 23.94 -13.19 -22.70
N GLY A 160 23.19 -12.58 -23.63
CA GLY A 160 23.73 -11.86 -24.77
C GLY A 160 23.92 -10.35 -24.54
N MET A 161 23.68 -9.86 -23.32
CA MET A 161 23.69 -8.43 -23.00
C MET A 161 24.84 -8.08 -22.07
N THR A 162 25.48 -6.93 -22.29
CA THR A 162 26.24 -6.26 -21.24
C THR A 162 25.25 -5.59 -20.29
N LEU A 163 25.16 -6.08 -19.06
CA LEU A 163 24.26 -5.56 -18.05
C LEU A 163 25.03 -4.70 -17.06
N ASP A 164 24.42 -3.62 -16.61
CA ASP A 164 24.89 -2.95 -15.41
C ASP A 164 24.56 -3.78 -14.16
N PRO A 165 25.31 -3.60 -13.05
CA PRO A 165 25.09 -4.39 -11.83
C PRO A 165 23.67 -4.34 -11.28
N SER A 166 22.93 -3.23 -11.48
CA SER A 166 21.56 -3.08 -11.01
C SER A 166 20.59 -3.96 -11.79
N ARG A 167 20.78 -4.08 -13.12
CA ARG A 167 20.00 -5.00 -13.95
C ARG A 167 20.31 -6.46 -13.62
N GLU A 168 21.57 -6.80 -13.37
CA GLU A 168 21.94 -8.15 -12.94
C GLU A 168 21.25 -8.50 -11.61
N LEU A 169 21.30 -7.59 -10.64
CA LEU A 169 20.62 -7.74 -9.36
C LEU A 169 19.10 -7.88 -9.54
N ALA A 170 18.49 -7.10 -10.45
CA ALA A 170 17.06 -7.20 -10.74
C ALA A 170 16.66 -8.58 -11.28
N ILE A 171 17.49 -9.20 -12.13
CA ILE A 171 17.27 -10.57 -12.63
C ILE A 171 17.43 -11.58 -11.50
N ALA A 172 18.48 -11.46 -10.68
CA ALA A 172 18.72 -12.36 -9.54
C ALA A 172 17.53 -12.35 -8.56
N ILE A 173 17.03 -11.17 -8.22
CA ILE A 173 15.83 -10.98 -7.38
C ILE A 173 14.58 -11.61 -8.01
N SER A 174 14.41 -11.47 -9.33
CA SER A 174 13.30 -12.12 -10.04
C SER A 174 13.40 -13.64 -9.98
N GLY A 175 14.60 -14.21 -10.16
CA GLY A 175 14.86 -15.64 -10.08
C GLY A 175 14.61 -16.22 -8.70
N ALA A 176 15.03 -15.50 -7.65
CA ALA A 176 14.82 -15.88 -6.25
C ALA A 176 13.35 -16.10 -5.87
N ARG A 177 12.39 -15.49 -6.61
CA ARG A 177 10.96 -15.73 -6.36
C ARG A 177 10.52 -17.16 -6.71
N PHE A 178 11.29 -17.86 -7.52
CA PHE A 178 11.00 -19.23 -7.94
C PHE A 178 11.70 -20.30 -7.08
N ALA A 179 12.58 -19.89 -6.16
CA ALA A 179 13.21 -20.80 -5.22
C ALA A 179 12.30 -21.13 -4.02
N PRO A 180 12.37 -22.35 -3.46
CA PRO A 180 13.15 -23.50 -3.93
C PRO A 180 12.46 -24.30 -5.05
N LYS A 181 11.22 -23.93 -5.43
CA LYS A 181 10.34 -24.80 -6.21
C LYS A 181 10.90 -25.15 -7.59
N LEU A 182 11.61 -24.21 -8.21
CA LEU A 182 12.11 -24.31 -9.58
C LEU A 182 13.58 -23.89 -9.73
N VAL A 183 14.17 -23.33 -8.67
CA VAL A 183 15.56 -22.85 -8.61
C VAL A 183 16.08 -23.20 -7.22
N GLU A 184 17.32 -23.68 -7.13
CA GLU A 184 17.93 -23.97 -5.83
C GLU A 184 18.10 -22.69 -5.00
N ALA A 185 17.69 -22.74 -3.73
CA ALA A 185 17.70 -21.55 -2.88
C ALA A 185 19.13 -21.03 -2.64
N GLN A 186 20.11 -21.93 -2.49
CA GLN A 186 21.51 -21.54 -2.29
C GLN A 186 22.09 -20.86 -3.53
N GLU A 187 21.79 -21.35 -4.74
CA GLU A 187 22.24 -20.73 -5.99
C GLU A 187 21.68 -19.30 -6.13
N ALA A 188 20.41 -19.10 -5.77
CA ALA A 188 19.78 -17.79 -5.78
C ALA A 188 20.40 -16.84 -4.74
N ILE A 189 20.77 -17.35 -3.55
CA ILE A 189 21.49 -16.59 -2.51
C ILE A 189 22.83 -16.11 -3.07
N ASP A 190 23.67 -17.02 -3.56
CA ASP A 190 25.02 -16.72 -4.03
C ASP A 190 24.99 -15.65 -5.14
N LYS A 191 24.02 -15.77 -6.07
CA LYS A 191 23.82 -14.81 -7.16
C LYS A 191 23.43 -13.42 -6.63
N ILE A 192 22.51 -13.33 -5.66
CA ILE A 192 22.10 -12.05 -5.09
C ILE A 192 23.24 -11.40 -4.30
N GLU A 193 23.94 -12.14 -3.44
CA GLU A 193 25.03 -11.60 -2.62
C GLU A 193 26.14 -10.98 -3.47
N ARG A 194 26.53 -11.66 -4.55
CA ARG A 194 27.48 -11.14 -5.54
C ARG A 194 26.97 -9.82 -6.14
N CYS A 195 25.74 -9.80 -6.67
CA CYS A 195 25.21 -8.62 -7.34
C CYS A 195 24.97 -7.42 -6.39
N ILE A 196 24.68 -7.66 -5.10
CA ILE A 196 24.55 -6.59 -4.09
C ILE A 196 25.88 -5.87 -3.86
N ARG A 197 26.99 -6.62 -3.86
CA ARG A 197 28.34 -6.06 -3.67
C ARG A 197 28.71 -5.07 -4.77
N ASP A 198 28.29 -5.37 -5.99
CA ASP A 198 28.69 -4.63 -7.19
C ASP A 198 27.71 -3.50 -7.56
N SER A 199 26.46 -3.59 -7.12
CA SER A 199 25.47 -2.53 -7.35
C SER A 199 25.71 -1.32 -6.44
N ASN A 200 25.35 -0.12 -6.89
CA ASN A 200 25.26 1.09 -6.07
C ASN A 200 23.81 1.61 -5.95
N GLU A 201 22.84 0.93 -6.55
CA GLU A 201 21.45 1.39 -6.54
C GLU A 201 20.68 0.91 -5.31
N THR A 202 20.35 1.86 -4.45
CA THR A 202 19.60 1.69 -3.20
C THR A 202 18.31 0.84 -3.36
N PRO A 203 17.42 1.07 -4.36
CA PRO A 203 16.17 0.30 -4.45
C PRO A 203 16.39 -1.19 -4.74
N PHE A 204 17.39 -1.52 -5.58
CA PHE A 204 17.71 -2.91 -5.90
C PHE A 204 18.43 -3.60 -4.75
N LYS A 205 19.33 -2.91 -4.03
CA LYS A 205 19.96 -3.44 -2.80
C LYS A 205 18.92 -3.81 -1.75
N LYS A 206 17.97 -2.91 -1.47
CA LYS A 206 16.87 -3.16 -0.53
C LYS A 206 16.08 -4.41 -0.91
N ALA A 207 15.68 -4.52 -2.18
CA ALA A 207 14.95 -5.68 -2.68
C ALA A 207 15.79 -6.97 -2.64
N GLY A 208 17.10 -6.88 -2.88
CA GLY A 208 18.06 -7.98 -2.77
C GLY A 208 18.16 -8.53 -1.35
N PHE A 209 18.45 -7.68 -0.38
CA PHE A 209 18.50 -8.07 1.04
C PHE A 209 17.18 -8.66 1.52
N PHE A 210 16.04 -8.11 1.09
CA PHE A 210 14.74 -8.69 1.40
C PHE A 210 14.57 -10.11 0.85
N GLN A 211 15.02 -10.39 -0.38
CA GLN A 211 14.99 -11.76 -0.92
C GLN A 211 15.98 -12.67 -0.20
N LEU A 212 17.20 -12.21 0.14
CA LEU A 212 18.15 -12.99 0.95
C LEU A 212 17.53 -13.42 2.27
N GLY A 213 16.88 -12.49 2.99
CA GLY A 213 16.19 -12.83 4.23
C GLY A 213 15.13 -13.93 4.05
N ARG A 214 14.36 -13.88 2.95
CA ARG A 214 13.36 -14.91 2.63
C ARG A 214 13.99 -16.27 2.31
N LEU A 215 15.07 -16.29 1.53
CA LEU A 215 15.76 -17.52 1.12
C LEU A 215 16.49 -18.15 2.30
N TYR A 216 17.21 -17.37 3.10
CA TYR A 216 17.85 -17.85 4.33
C TYR A 216 16.83 -18.40 5.32
N ASN A 217 15.69 -17.72 5.51
CA ASN A 217 14.61 -18.24 6.34
C ASN A 217 14.03 -19.54 5.78
N HIS A 218 13.96 -19.68 4.45
CA HIS A 218 13.49 -20.91 3.83
C HIS A 218 14.45 -22.10 4.06
N LEU A 219 15.74 -21.83 4.18
CA LEU A 219 16.79 -22.81 4.51
C LEU A 219 17.01 -22.98 6.02
N ASP A 220 16.11 -22.46 6.87
CA ASP A 220 16.22 -22.45 8.34
C ASP A 220 17.51 -21.81 8.88
N GLN A 221 18.18 -20.96 8.08
CA GLN A 221 19.34 -20.17 8.48
C GLN A 221 18.88 -18.85 9.11
N HIS A 222 18.26 -18.93 10.29
CA HIS A 222 17.53 -17.81 10.90
C HIS A 222 18.40 -16.60 11.23
N ASP A 223 19.66 -16.79 11.68
CA ASP A 223 20.54 -15.65 11.95
C ASP A 223 20.94 -14.90 10.68
N ASN A 224 21.30 -15.61 9.62
CA ASN A 224 21.58 -15.02 8.30
C ASN A 224 20.33 -14.31 7.74
N ALA A 225 19.15 -14.91 7.93
CA ALA A 225 17.89 -14.31 7.53
C ALA A 225 17.64 -12.99 8.25
N PHE A 226 17.83 -12.97 9.58
CA PHE A 226 17.66 -11.78 10.40
C PHE A 226 18.63 -10.66 9.98
N ASP A 227 19.90 -10.99 9.76
CA ASP A 227 20.91 -10.03 9.34
C ASP A 227 20.58 -9.45 7.97
N ALA A 228 20.12 -10.27 7.02
CA ALA A 228 19.65 -9.79 5.72
C ALA A 228 18.42 -8.87 5.85
N TYR A 229 17.44 -9.21 6.70
CA TYR A 229 16.30 -8.32 6.96
C TYR A 229 16.71 -7.00 7.62
N LYS A 230 17.67 -7.03 8.54
CA LYS A 230 18.25 -5.84 9.15
C LYS A 230 18.96 -4.97 8.11
N SER A 231 19.84 -5.55 7.29
CA SER A 231 20.49 -4.82 6.18
C SER A 231 19.47 -4.23 5.21
N CYS A 232 18.37 -4.93 4.92
CA CYS A 232 17.28 -4.37 4.11
C CYS A 232 16.69 -3.09 4.72
N LYS A 233 16.58 -2.99 6.05
CA LYS A 233 16.09 -1.78 6.73
C LYS A 233 17.13 -0.67 6.75
N GLU A 234 18.41 -1.01 6.89
CA GLU A 234 19.51 -0.04 6.98
C GLU A 234 19.85 0.63 5.64
N VAL A 235 19.38 0.09 4.51
CA VAL A 235 19.52 0.71 3.19
C VAL A 235 18.87 2.11 3.14
N ASP A 236 17.70 2.28 3.77
CA ASP A 236 17.05 3.58 3.91
C ASP A 236 17.21 4.05 5.36
N VAL A 237 17.94 5.14 5.56
CA VAL A 237 18.13 5.73 6.89
C VAL A 237 16.95 6.65 7.20
N TYR A 238 16.24 6.35 8.28
CA TYR A 238 15.16 7.18 8.80
C TYR A 238 15.49 7.69 10.20
N GLU A 239 15.01 8.90 10.48
CA GLU A 239 14.92 9.45 11.83
C GLU A 239 13.48 9.31 12.32
N TRP A 240 13.30 8.71 13.49
CA TRP A 240 11.98 8.57 14.13
C TRP A 240 12.14 8.58 15.65
N ASP A 241 11.33 9.39 16.33
CA ASP A 241 11.37 9.56 17.78
C ASP A 241 10.19 8.82 18.44
N PRO A 242 10.45 7.72 19.18
CA PRO A 242 9.40 7.01 19.91
C PRO A 242 8.72 7.85 20.99
N ASP A 243 9.42 8.76 21.66
CA ASP A 243 8.84 9.59 22.73
C ASP A 243 7.98 10.71 22.17
N GLU A 244 8.37 11.32 21.04
CA GLU A 244 7.49 12.25 20.32
C GLU A 244 6.23 11.53 19.83
N HIS A 245 6.36 10.30 19.32
CA HIS A 245 5.20 9.50 18.93
C HIS A 245 4.28 9.20 20.11
N SER A 246 4.82 8.72 21.24
CA SER A 246 4.04 8.44 22.44
C SER A 246 3.32 9.70 22.94
N LYS A 247 3.97 10.88 22.94
CA LYS A 247 3.31 12.16 23.31
C LYS A 247 2.13 12.51 22.40
N ARG A 248 2.22 12.19 21.10
CA ARG A 248 1.10 12.40 20.16
C ARG A 248 -0.04 11.42 20.45
N VAL A 249 0.29 10.18 20.80
CA VAL A 249 -0.71 9.17 21.19
C VAL A 249 -1.37 9.52 22.52
N ASP A 250 -0.62 10.03 23.50
CA ASP A 250 -1.18 10.55 24.76
C ASP A 250 -2.19 11.67 24.48
N LYS A 251 -1.86 12.62 23.59
CA LYS A 251 -2.80 13.66 23.14
C LYS A 251 -4.02 13.09 22.43
N LEU A 252 -3.84 12.09 21.56
CA LEU A 252 -4.94 11.43 20.86
C LEU A 252 -5.90 10.79 21.86
N ILE A 253 -5.40 9.98 22.79
CA ILE A 253 -6.22 9.30 23.79
C ILE A 253 -6.95 10.33 24.67
N ASN A 254 -6.24 11.34 25.19
CA ASN A 254 -6.81 12.38 26.04
C ASN A 254 -7.88 13.22 25.30
N CYS A 255 -7.70 13.45 24.00
CA CYS A 255 -8.66 14.15 23.15
C CYS A 255 -10.03 13.47 23.16
N TRP A 256 -10.10 12.14 23.27
CA TRP A 256 -11.35 11.39 23.16
C TRP A 256 -11.86 10.85 24.49
N ARG A 257 -10.99 10.59 25.48
CA ARG A 257 -11.35 10.04 26.80
C ARG A 257 -11.66 11.07 27.90
N THR A 258 -11.61 12.38 27.60
CA THR A 258 -11.92 13.43 28.58
C THR A 258 -13.43 13.59 28.82
N ASP A 259 -13.81 13.92 30.06
CA ASP A 259 -15.19 14.17 30.50
C ASP A 259 -15.81 15.44 29.89
N GLN A 260 -15.02 16.23 29.16
CA GLN A 260 -15.55 17.39 28.43
C GLN A 260 -16.56 16.94 27.36
N GLU A 261 -17.61 17.72 27.16
CA GLU A 261 -18.59 17.44 26.11
C GLU A 261 -17.93 17.46 24.72
N ILE A 262 -18.34 16.53 23.85
CA ILE A 262 -17.93 16.52 22.45
C ILE A 262 -18.62 17.69 21.73
N PRO A 263 -17.90 18.68 21.15
CA PRO A 263 -18.50 19.90 20.58
C PRO A 263 -19.51 19.64 19.44
N PHE A 264 -19.45 18.45 18.87
CA PHE A 264 -20.27 17.98 17.77
C PHE A 264 -21.11 16.75 18.14
N SER A 265 -21.43 16.57 19.42
CA SER A 265 -22.32 15.50 19.92
C SER A 265 -23.64 15.40 19.14
N ASN A 266 -24.18 16.52 18.68
CA ASN A 266 -25.40 16.59 17.86
C ASN A 266 -25.19 16.41 16.34
N ALA A 267 -23.97 16.13 15.88
CA ALA A 267 -23.73 15.82 14.47
C ALA A 267 -24.46 14.53 14.09
N LYS A 268 -25.11 14.53 12.92
CA LYS A 268 -25.85 13.36 12.44
C LYS A 268 -24.95 12.35 11.72
N GLY A 269 -23.83 12.82 11.16
CA GLY A 269 -23.01 12.01 10.26
C GLY A 269 -23.82 11.54 9.04
N VAL A 270 -23.42 10.43 8.48
CA VAL A 270 -24.15 9.65 7.47
C VAL A 270 -24.33 8.25 8.05
N ASP A 271 -25.49 7.63 7.84
CA ASP A 271 -25.74 6.26 8.30
C ASP A 271 -24.60 5.31 7.88
N GLY A 272 -23.94 4.75 8.90
CA GLY A 272 -22.78 3.89 8.80
C GLY A 272 -23.12 2.40 8.88
N SER A 273 -24.39 2.01 9.01
CA SER A 273 -24.83 0.63 9.27
C SER A 273 -24.32 -0.42 8.26
N ARG A 274 -23.97 0.00 7.05
CA ARG A 274 -23.38 -0.85 6.00
C ARG A 274 -21.84 -0.88 6.00
N LEU A 275 -21.18 -0.06 6.80
CA LEU A 275 -19.72 0.05 6.81
C LEU A 275 -19.13 -0.84 7.90
N ILE A 276 -18.16 -1.66 7.49
CA ILE A 276 -17.40 -2.56 8.36
C ILE A 276 -15.94 -2.13 8.32
N PHE A 277 -15.43 -1.57 9.40
CA PHE A 277 -14.03 -1.18 9.49
C PHE A 277 -13.20 -2.34 10.04
N ILE A 278 -12.13 -2.71 9.35
CA ILE A 278 -11.20 -3.74 9.82
C ILE A 278 -9.87 -3.06 10.15
N VAL A 279 -9.61 -2.92 11.45
CA VAL A 279 -8.49 -2.14 12.00
C VAL A 279 -7.52 -3.03 12.75
N GLY A 280 -6.33 -2.51 13.04
CA GLY A 280 -5.31 -3.22 13.81
C GLY A 280 -3.91 -2.86 13.35
N MET A 281 -2.90 -3.49 13.95
CA MET A 281 -1.53 -3.36 13.47
C MET A 281 -1.37 -4.01 12.09
N MET A 282 -0.48 -3.48 11.25
CA MET A 282 -0.11 -4.18 10.01
C MET A 282 0.34 -5.60 10.35
N ARG A 283 -0.09 -6.59 9.56
CA ARG A 283 0.19 -8.03 9.80
C ARG A 283 -0.50 -8.65 11.02
N SER A 284 -1.50 -8.01 11.63
CA SER A 284 -2.29 -8.60 12.73
C SER A 284 -3.43 -9.54 12.29
N GLY A 285 -3.60 -9.81 10.99
CA GLY A 285 -4.68 -10.68 10.49
C GLY A 285 -5.78 -9.96 9.72
N THR A 286 -5.77 -8.62 9.65
CA THR A 286 -6.77 -7.79 8.95
C THR A 286 -7.09 -8.25 7.52
N SER A 287 -6.08 -8.71 6.76
CA SER A 287 -6.29 -9.20 5.39
C SER A 287 -6.97 -10.57 5.34
N LEU A 288 -6.71 -11.46 6.30
CA LEU A 288 -7.41 -12.75 6.40
C LEU A 288 -8.87 -12.51 6.73
N THR A 289 -9.14 -11.66 7.73
CA THR A 289 -10.49 -11.26 8.14
C THR A 289 -11.30 -10.72 6.97
N GLU A 290 -10.75 -9.78 6.18
CA GLU A 290 -11.44 -9.27 5.00
C GLU A 290 -11.71 -10.37 3.95
N GLN A 291 -10.75 -11.27 3.71
CA GLN A 291 -10.93 -12.35 2.73
C GLN A 291 -12.04 -13.33 3.15
N MET A 292 -12.12 -13.66 4.44
CA MET A 292 -13.18 -14.48 5.01
C MET A 292 -14.55 -13.80 4.85
N LEU A 293 -14.66 -12.52 5.24
CA LEU A 293 -15.92 -11.77 5.10
C LEU A 293 -16.33 -11.56 3.63
N ALA A 294 -15.37 -11.44 2.71
CA ALA A 294 -15.64 -11.28 1.29
C ALA A 294 -16.31 -12.50 0.63
N GLN A 295 -16.41 -13.64 1.32
CA GLN A 295 -17.18 -14.79 0.82
C GLN A 295 -18.68 -14.66 1.11
N VAL A 296 -19.07 -13.74 2.00
CA VAL A 296 -20.48 -13.44 2.27
C VAL A 296 -20.99 -12.56 1.13
N LYS A 297 -22.01 -13.04 0.42
CA LYS A 297 -22.58 -12.40 -0.79
C LYS A 297 -22.93 -10.91 -0.62
N GLU A 298 -23.33 -10.51 0.59
CA GLU A 298 -23.74 -9.14 0.93
C GLU A 298 -22.63 -8.27 1.51
N ILE A 299 -21.38 -8.74 1.50
CA ILE A 299 -20.21 -7.99 1.95
C ILE A 299 -19.27 -7.79 0.77
N VAL A 300 -19.13 -6.54 0.34
CA VAL A 300 -18.23 -6.14 -0.74
C VAL A 300 -16.91 -5.65 -0.16
N PRO A 301 -15.79 -6.25 -0.54
CA PRO A 301 -14.52 -5.91 0.06
C PRO A 301 -13.92 -4.64 -0.55
N GLY A 302 -13.70 -3.61 0.25
CA GLY A 302 -13.16 -2.33 -0.20
C GLY A 302 -11.63 -2.23 -0.19
N GLY A 303 -10.93 -3.09 0.55
CA GLY A 303 -9.47 -3.01 0.70
C GLY A 303 -9.05 -1.77 1.52
N GLU A 304 -7.90 -1.16 1.18
CA GLU A 304 -7.35 0.01 1.88
C GLU A 304 -7.90 1.34 1.29
N MET A 305 -9.07 1.79 1.74
CA MET A 305 -9.81 2.85 1.04
C MET A 305 -9.33 4.27 1.34
N ASN A 306 -8.76 4.53 2.53
CA ASN A 306 -8.29 5.86 2.96
C ASN A 306 -9.36 6.98 2.95
N CYS A 307 -10.65 6.66 2.78
CA CYS A 307 -11.75 7.62 2.63
C CYS A 307 -11.80 8.60 3.81
N VAL A 308 -11.75 8.09 5.05
CA VAL A 308 -11.72 8.88 6.29
C VAL A 308 -10.51 9.82 6.32
N SER A 309 -9.29 9.29 6.15
CA SER A 309 -8.08 10.11 6.22
C SER A 309 -8.03 11.23 5.17
N ARG A 310 -8.69 11.04 4.02
CA ARG A 310 -8.77 12.02 2.93
C ARG A 310 -9.82 13.10 3.16
N SER A 311 -10.86 12.83 3.96
CA SER A 311 -11.87 13.84 4.30
C SER A 311 -11.41 14.81 5.39
N ILE A 312 -10.42 14.43 6.22
CA ILE A 312 -9.93 15.28 7.31
C ILE A 312 -9.22 16.53 6.75
N PRO A 313 -9.60 17.75 7.18
CA PRO A 313 -8.93 18.99 6.78
C PRO A 313 -7.43 18.96 7.07
N LYS A 314 -6.61 19.48 6.15
CA LYS A 314 -5.14 19.48 6.27
C LYS A 314 -4.60 20.57 7.21
N ALA A 315 -5.36 20.98 8.23
CA ALA A 315 -5.08 22.16 9.04
C ALA A 315 -3.92 21.99 10.04
N GLU A 316 -3.54 20.76 10.38
CA GLU A 316 -2.47 20.51 11.36
C GLU A 316 -1.06 20.66 10.76
N VAL A 317 -0.23 21.43 11.45
CA VAL A 317 1.23 21.49 11.22
C VAL A 317 1.85 20.18 11.71
N MET A 318 2.49 19.45 10.81
CA MET A 318 3.16 18.20 11.17
C MET A 318 4.52 18.49 11.80
N THR A 319 4.71 18.08 13.06
CA THR A 319 5.97 18.22 13.80
C THR A 319 6.99 17.12 13.44
N MET A 320 6.51 15.92 13.12
CA MET A 320 7.32 14.75 12.79
C MET A 320 7.21 14.39 11.31
N LYS A 321 8.36 14.17 10.66
CA LYS A 321 8.45 13.73 9.26
C LYS A 321 7.86 12.32 9.11
N HIS A 322 7.06 12.09 8.08
CA HIS A 322 6.36 10.81 7.83
C HIS A 322 5.36 10.36 8.91
N ALA A 323 5.04 11.21 9.89
CA ALA A 323 4.03 10.87 10.89
C ALA A 323 2.64 10.69 10.29
N GLN A 324 1.86 9.80 10.89
CA GLN A 324 0.43 9.74 10.58
C GLN A 324 -0.29 10.94 11.17
N ARG A 325 -1.30 11.43 10.45
CA ARG A 325 -2.16 12.51 10.93
C ARG A 325 -3.17 11.92 11.89
N TYR A 326 -3.25 12.43 13.11
CA TYR A 326 -4.22 11.97 14.09
C TYR A 326 -5.19 13.11 14.40
N PRO A 327 -6.44 12.82 14.77
CA PRO A 327 -7.36 13.84 15.26
C PRO A 327 -6.97 14.20 16.70
N LEU A 328 -5.93 15.03 16.87
CA LEU A 328 -5.33 15.33 18.16
C LEU A 328 -6.09 16.39 18.96
N ASP A 329 -7.00 17.12 18.31
CA ASP A 329 -7.82 18.14 18.94
C ASP A 329 -9.23 18.12 18.33
N ARG A 330 -10.19 17.58 19.09
CA ARG A 330 -11.60 17.50 18.67
C ARG A 330 -12.30 18.85 18.68
N SER A 331 -11.77 19.87 19.35
CA SER A 331 -12.37 21.22 19.38
C SER A 331 -12.31 21.92 18.02
N LEU A 332 -11.43 21.45 17.12
CA LEU A 332 -11.31 21.94 15.76
C LEU A 332 -12.45 21.51 14.83
N TYR A 333 -13.31 20.60 15.29
CA TYR A 333 -14.44 20.10 14.52
C TYR A 333 -15.76 20.70 15.01
N THR A 334 -16.51 21.23 14.06
CA THR A 334 -17.91 21.62 14.23
C THR A 334 -18.82 20.54 13.68
N GLN A 335 -20.10 20.55 14.10
CA GLN A 335 -21.12 19.65 13.54
C GLN A 335 -21.19 19.72 12.01
N ARG A 336 -21.05 20.92 11.44
CA ARG A 336 -21.02 21.14 9.98
C ARG A 336 -19.84 20.42 9.33
N GLN A 337 -18.65 20.50 9.92
CA GLN A 337 -17.46 19.82 9.41
C GLN A 337 -17.60 18.30 9.49
N ILE A 338 -18.09 17.75 10.62
CA ILE A 338 -18.34 16.30 10.74
C ILE A 338 -19.30 15.81 9.65
N ASN A 339 -20.43 16.49 9.48
CA ASN A 339 -21.41 16.15 8.44
C ASN A 339 -20.83 16.28 7.01
N GLN A 340 -19.93 17.23 6.77
CA GLN A 340 -19.27 17.38 5.47
C GLN A 340 -18.24 16.26 5.22
N MET A 341 -17.37 15.98 6.20
CA MET A 341 -16.37 14.92 6.13
C MET A 341 -17.03 13.56 5.91
N SER A 342 -18.12 13.29 6.62
CA SER A 342 -18.87 12.05 6.51
C SER A 342 -19.43 11.83 5.09
N ARG A 343 -20.08 12.86 4.51
CA ARG A 343 -20.57 12.80 3.12
C ARG A 343 -19.45 12.56 2.12
N GLN A 344 -18.33 13.30 2.25
CA GLN A 344 -17.18 13.16 1.37
C GLN A 344 -16.56 11.76 1.45
N ALA A 345 -16.40 11.20 2.66
CA ALA A 345 -15.85 9.86 2.81
C ALA A 345 -16.83 8.79 2.29
N MET A 346 -18.15 8.97 2.47
CA MET A 346 -19.18 8.07 1.93
C MET A 346 -19.18 7.98 0.40
N GLU A 347 -18.78 9.03 -0.31
CA GLU A 347 -18.64 8.97 -1.78
C GLU A 347 -17.70 7.85 -2.22
N GLY A 348 -16.56 7.69 -1.55
CA GLY A 348 -15.62 6.60 -1.86
C GLY A 348 -16.17 5.20 -1.53
N TYR A 349 -16.92 5.06 -0.44
CA TYR A 349 -17.61 3.79 -0.14
C TYR A 349 -18.71 3.47 -1.16
N ASN A 350 -19.39 4.49 -1.67
CA ASN A 350 -20.42 4.36 -2.71
C ASN A 350 -19.85 4.02 -4.10
N GLU A 351 -18.58 4.35 -4.37
CA GLU A 351 -17.88 3.93 -5.60
C GLU A 351 -17.59 2.43 -5.60
N VAL A 352 -17.30 1.85 -4.43
CA VAL A 352 -17.15 0.39 -4.28
C VAL A 352 -18.51 -0.29 -4.38
N HIS A 353 -19.47 0.09 -3.53
CA HIS A 353 -20.83 -0.42 -3.60
C HIS A 353 -21.81 0.45 -2.80
N ARG A 354 -23.04 0.60 -3.30
CA ARG A 354 -24.06 1.49 -2.70
C ARG A 354 -25.07 0.80 -1.76
N HIS A 355 -25.30 -0.50 -1.93
CA HIS A 355 -26.40 -1.20 -1.25
C HIS A 355 -25.90 -2.20 -0.21
N PHE A 356 -25.00 -3.10 -0.60
CA PHE A 356 -24.35 -4.07 0.28
C PHE A 356 -23.37 -3.43 1.28
N ALA A 357 -23.03 -4.21 2.30
CA ALA A 357 -22.00 -3.83 3.23
C ALA A 357 -20.66 -3.66 2.52
N VAL A 358 -19.85 -2.73 2.98
CA VAL A 358 -18.51 -2.48 2.44
C VAL A 358 -17.50 -2.57 3.57
N THR A 359 -16.45 -3.38 3.36
CA THR A 359 -15.32 -3.38 4.29
C THR A 359 -14.33 -2.27 3.95
N ASP A 360 -13.87 -1.52 4.96
CA ASP A 360 -12.67 -0.70 4.87
C ASP A 360 -11.57 -1.35 5.70
N LYS A 361 -10.71 -2.12 5.03
CA LYS A 361 -9.52 -2.74 5.62
C LYS A 361 -8.35 -1.78 5.46
N GLN A 362 -8.41 -0.64 6.15
CA GLN A 362 -7.27 0.24 6.36
C GLN A 362 -6.80 0.06 7.82
N PRO A 363 -5.73 -0.72 8.10
CA PRO A 363 -5.34 -1.06 9.47
C PRO A 363 -5.13 0.17 10.36
N TYR A 364 -4.58 1.24 9.77
CA TYR A 364 -4.32 2.51 10.44
C TYR A 364 -5.56 3.33 10.81
N ASN A 365 -6.75 2.92 10.37
CA ASN A 365 -7.99 3.51 10.84
C ASN A 365 -8.17 3.32 12.36
N TYR A 366 -7.38 2.47 13.02
CA TYR A 366 -7.35 2.37 14.49
C TYR A 366 -7.20 3.75 15.16
N ALA A 367 -6.43 4.68 14.59
CA ALA A 367 -6.24 6.02 15.18
C ALA A 367 -7.44 6.97 14.97
N TYR A 368 -8.38 6.60 14.10
CA TYR A 368 -9.57 7.40 13.77
C TYR A 368 -10.86 6.80 14.33
N VAL A 369 -10.82 5.67 15.04
CA VAL A 369 -12.00 4.91 15.49
C VAL A 369 -13.08 5.81 16.15
N PRO A 370 -12.76 6.69 17.12
CA PRO A 370 -13.78 7.54 17.71
C PRO A 370 -14.38 8.54 16.71
N LEU A 371 -13.54 9.13 15.85
CA LEU A 371 -14.01 10.01 14.79
C LEU A 371 -14.89 9.25 13.79
N ILE A 372 -14.53 8.01 13.43
CA ILE A 372 -15.28 7.14 12.53
C ILE A 372 -16.69 6.89 13.08
N ALA A 373 -16.83 6.62 14.39
CA ALA A 373 -18.13 6.44 15.02
C ALA A 373 -19.05 7.67 14.86
N HIS A 374 -18.50 8.88 14.95
CA HIS A 374 -19.28 10.12 14.73
C HIS A 374 -19.51 10.45 13.25
N LEU A 375 -18.58 10.08 12.35
CA LEU A 375 -18.78 10.23 10.92
C LEU A 375 -19.86 9.26 10.43
N PHE A 376 -19.89 8.04 10.96
CA PHE A 376 -20.70 6.93 10.49
C PHE A 376 -21.42 6.21 11.63
N PRO A 377 -22.44 6.82 12.24
CA PRO A 377 -23.21 6.17 13.29
C PRO A 377 -23.76 4.82 12.84
N GLY A 378 -23.62 3.80 13.69
CA GLY A 378 -24.05 2.42 13.40
C GLY A 378 -23.05 1.58 12.60
N CYS A 379 -21.89 2.11 12.22
CA CYS A 379 -20.83 1.27 11.65
C CYS A 379 -20.28 0.28 12.66
N LYS A 380 -19.74 -0.84 12.15
CA LYS A 380 -19.15 -1.91 12.96
C LYS A 380 -17.64 -1.93 12.78
N ILE A 381 -16.89 -2.14 13.87
CA ILE A 381 -15.43 -2.15 13.86
C ILE A 381 -14.91 -3.52 14.32
N ILE A 382 -14.09 -4.16 13.50
CA ILE A 382 -13.38 -5.39 13.85
C ILE A 382 -11.92 -5.04 14.05
N HIS A 383 -11.46 -5.13 15.29
CA HIS A 383 -10.07 -4.93 15.65
C HIS A 383 -9.33 -6.27 15.67
N CYS A 384 -8.43 -6.45 14.70
CA CYS A 384 -7.63 -7.67 14.60
C CYS A 384 -6.41 -7.55 15.52
N VAL A 385 -6.35 -8.43 16.52
CA VAL A 385 -5.30 -8.49 17.54
C VAL A 385 -4.41 -9.70 17.26
N ARG A 386 -3.11 -9.60 17.53
CA ARG A 386 -2.15 -10.68 17.31
C ARG A 386 -1.03 -10.60 18.35
N ASP A 387 -0.37 -11.73 18.61
CA ASP A 387 0.84 -11.74 19.43
C ASP A 387 1.83 -10.62 19.03
N PRO A 388 2.31 -9.81 19.99
CA PRO A 388 3.16 -8.66 19.70
C PRO A 388 4.45 -9.01 18.97
N LEU A 389 5.10 -10.13 19.32
CA LEU A 389 6.38 -10.52 18.75
C LEU A 389 6.20 -11.02 17.32
N ASP A 390 5.17 -11.84 17.06
CA ASP A 390 4.83 -12.28 15.71
C ASP A 390 4.44 -11.12 14.80
N CYS A 391 3.64 -10.19 15.33
CA CYS A 391 3.20 -9.02 14.60
C CYS A 391 4.39 -8.12 14.25
N CYS A 392 5.22 -7.77 15.25
CA CYS A 392 6.37 -6.91 15.06
C CYS A 392 7.46 -7.55 14.19
N LEU A 393 7.79 -8.83 14.38
CA LEU A 393 8.73 -9.53 13.50
C LEU A 393 8.22 -9.55 12.05
N SER A 394 6.91 -9.75 11.84
CA SER A 394 6.31 -9.69 10.50
C SER A 394 6.39 -8.30 9.86
N ASN A 395 6.44 -7.23 10.65
CA ASN A 395 6.66 -5.86 10.17
C ASN A 395 8.15 -5.57 9.91
N PHE A 396 9.03 -6.02 10.81
CA PHE A 396 10.47 -5.86 10.69
C PHE A 396 11.02 -6.60 9.46
N THR A 397 10.54 -7.81 9.18
CA THR A 397 11.01 -8.61 8.04
C THR A 397 10.40 -8.18 6.69
N GLN A 398 9.48 -7.21 6.68
CA GLN A 398 8.80 -6.76 5.46
C GLN A 398 9.50 -5.55 4.80
N ALA A 399 9.74 -5.64 3.50
CA ALA A 399 10.07 -4.50 2.65
C ALA A 399 8.79 -3.76 2.24
N PHE A 400 8.41 -2.71 2.98
CA PHE A 400 7.24 -1.89 2.64
C PHE A 400 7.51 -0.96 1.44
N ALA A 401 6.47 -0.75 0.63
CA ALA A 401 6.53 0.14 -0.53
C ALA A 401 6.50 1.63 -0.16
N ARG A 402 5.92 1.96 1.01
CA ARG A 402 5.91 3.32 1.58
C ARG A 402 6.82 3.37 2.81
N PRO A 403 7.35 4.55 3.17
CA PRO A 403 8.13 4.70 4.40
C PRO A 403 7.29 4.32 5.65
N HIS A 404 7.82 3.39 6.44
CA HIS A 404 7.34 3.08 7.79
C HIS A 404 8.54 3.10 8.76
N PRO A 405 9.04 4.30 9.12
CA PRO A 405 10.27 4.48 9.89
C PRO A 405 10.35 3.63 11.17
N GLN A 406 9.24 3.50 11.88
CA GLN A 406 9.14 2.71 13.11
C GLN A 406 9.52 1.23 12.91
N THR A 407 9.46 0.70 11.68
CA THR A 407 9.80 -0.71 11.39
C THR A 407 11.28 -0.94 11.11
N HIS A 408 12.11 0.12 11.12
CA HIS A 408 13.54 0.05 10.80
C HIS A 408 14.43 -0.20 12.03
N ASN A 409 13.86 -0.11 13.23
CA ASN A 409 14.55 -0.36 14.49
C ASN A 409 13.61 -1.14 15.42
N LEU A 410 14.11 -2.22 16.03
CA LEU A 410 13.28 -3.09 16.85
C LEU A 410 12.72 -2.41 18.10
N TYR A 411 13.52 -1.59 18.77
CA TYR A 411 13.07 -0.83 19.94
C TYR A 411 11.97 0.18 19.55
N TRP A 412 12.16 0.90 18.44
CA TRP A 412 11.13 1.81 17.90
C TRP A 412 9.84 1.08 17.57
N LEU A 413 9.94 -0.10 16.95
CA LEU A 413 8.78 -0.91 16.59
C LEU A 413 8.03 -1.38 17.83
N GLY A 414 8.75 -1.77 18.89
CA GLY A 414 8.15 -2.14 20.17
C GLY A 414 7.41 -0.99 20.83
N ARG A 415 8.04 0.19 20.88
CA ARG A 415 7.42 1.42 21.39
C ARG A 415 6.15 1.79 20.60
N TYR A 416 6.21 1.73 19.28
CA TYR A 416 5.07 1.98 18.40
C TYR A 416 3.94 0.97 18.62
N PHE A 417 4.26 -0.33 18.78
CA PHE A 417 3.26 -1.35 19.03
C PHE A 417 2.52 -1.11 20.36
N ALA A 418 3.25 -0.78 21.42
CA ALA A 418 2.65 -0.47 22.72
C ALA A 418 1.74 0.76 22.65
N ASP A 419 2.13 1.80 21.90
CA ASP A 419 1.29 2.99 21.68
C ASP A 419 0.02 2.66 20.87
N TYR A 420 0.12 1.79 19.86
CA TYR A 420 -1.04 1.25 19.13
C TYR A 420 -1.99 0.48 20.06
N GLU A 421 -1.44 -0.39 20.91
CA GLU A 421 -2.22 -1.22 21.84
C GLU A 421 -2.97 -0.34 22.85
N ARG A 422 -2.28 0.62 23.48
CA ARG A 422 -2.87 1.62 24.38
C ARG A 422 -3.99 2.41 23.69
N THR A 423 -3.79 2.77 22.42
CA THR A 423 -4.81 3.49 21.63
C THR A 423 -6.06 2.66 21.43
N CYS A 424 -5.94 1.40 21.03
CA CYS A 424 -7.10 0.55 20.77
C CYS A 424 -7.83 0.17 22.05
N GLN A 425 -7.10 -0.11 23.13
CA GLN A 425 -7.67 -0.34 24.44
C GLN A 425 -8.49 0.86 24.92
N ALA A 426 -8.02 2.09 24.62
CA ALA A 426 -8.73 3.31 24.97
C ALA A 426 -10.07 3.48 24.24
N TRP A 427 -10.26 2.86 23.08
CA TRP A 427 -11.49 3.01 22.28
C TRP A 427 -12.64 2.12 22.75
N HIS A 428 -12.34 0.99 23.40
CA HIS A 428 -13.37 0.12 23.99
C HIS A 428 -14.18 0.82 25.09
N ASP A 429 -13.61 1.84 25.73
CA ASP A 429 -14.25 2.60 26.80
C ASP A 429 -15.13 3.75 26.27
N ILE A 430 -15.23 3.96 24.95
CA ILE A 430 -16.00 5.06 24.34
C ILE A 430 -17.39 4.56 23.94
N PRO A 431 -18.48 5.13 24.49
CA PRO A 431 -19.85 4.64 24.25
C PRO A 431 -20.30 4.61 22.79
N GLU A 432 -19.82 5.54 21.96
CA GLU A 432 -20.16 5.63 20.54
C GLU A 432 -19.45 4.57 19.68
N VAL A 433 -18.42 3.90 20.22
CA VAL A 433 -17.61 2.94 19.47
C VAL A 433 -18.21 1.53 19.60
N ASP A 434 -18.65 0.97 18.47
CA ASP A 434 -19.14 -0.40 18.36
C ASP A 434 -18.04 -1.29 17.76
N MET A 435 -17.21 -1.88 18.63
CA MET A 435 -15.98 -2.58 18.26
C MET A 435 -15.89 -3.97 18.92
N ILE A 436 -15.38 -4.95 18.16
CA ILE A 436 -15.04 -6.28 18.66
C ILE A 436 -13.56 -6.59 18.43
N ASP A 437 -12.93 -7.27 19.38
CA ASP A 437 -11.60 -7.83 19.22
C ASP A 437 -11.65 -9.24 18.63
N LEU A 438 -10.85 -9.46 17.59
CA LEU A 438 -10.65 -10.74 16.92
C LEU A 438 -9.17 -11.14 17.05
N GLN A 439 -8.89 -12.04 17.99
CA GLN A 439 -7.55 -12.56 18.22
C GLN A 439 -7.15 -13.51 17.08
N TYR A 440 -6.02 -13.24 16.42
CA TYR A 440 -5.54 -14.01 15.28
C TYR A 440 -5.32 -15.48 15.64
N GLU A 441 -4.69 -15.74 16.79
CA GLU A 441 -4.39 -17.08 17.27
C GLU A 441 -5.65 -17.91 17.52
N GLU A 442 -6.71 -17.29 18.07
CA GLU A 442 -8.01 -17.94 18.23
C GLU A 442 -8.70 -18.18 16.88
N LEU A 443 -8.61 -17.21 15.96
CA LEU A 443 -9.21 -17.33 14.62
C LEU A 443 -8.58 -18.47 13.82
N VAL A 444 -7.27 -18.71 13.94
CA VAL A 444 -6.62 -19.80 13.21
C VAL A 444 -6.81 -21.16 13.89
N ASP A 445 -7.05 -21.19 15.20
CA ASP A 445 -7.32 -22.40 15.98
C ASP A 445 -8.77 -22.88 15.83
N ASP A 446 -9.74 -21.95 15.91
CA ASP A 446 -11.17 -22.19 15.68
C ASP A 446 -11.76 -21.18 14.67
N PRO A 447 -11.52 -21.38 13.36
CA PRO A 447 -12.04 -20.48 12.32
C PRO A 447 -13.56 -20.40 12.28
N GLU A 448 -14.24 -21.51 12.55
CA GLU A 448 -15.70 -21.59 12.48
C GLU A 448 -16.33 -20.83 13.64
N GLY A 449 -15.92 -21.10 14.88
CA GLY A 449 -16.46 -20.41 16.05
C GLY A 449 -16.17 -18.91 16.04
N GLN A 450 -14.94 -18.52 15.69
CA GLN A 450 -14.58 -17.09 15.62
C GLN A 450 -15.29 -16.36 14.48
N SER A 451 -15.46 -16.99 13.31
CA SER A 451 -16.24 -16.37 12.23
C SER A 451 -17.73 -16.27 12.56
N LYS A 452 -18.33 -17.24 13.25
CA LYS A 452 -19.72 -17.13 13.77
C LYS A 452 -19.87 -15.96 14.73
N ARG A 453 -18.95 -15.80 15.68
CA ARG A 453 -18.93 -14.67 16.63
C ARG A 453 -18.84 -13.32 15.90
N VAL A 454 -18.01 -13.21 14.86
CA VAL A 454 -17.93 -12.00 14.04
C VAL A 454 -19.24 -11.74 13.29
N MET A 455 -19.85 -12.77 12.68
CA MET A 455 -21.10 -12.60 11.94
C MET A 455 -22.27 -12.21 12.85
N GLU A 456 -22.35 -12.76 14.06
CA GLU A 456 -23.30 -12.35 15.09
C GLU A 456 -23.11 -10.87 15.46
N PHE A 457 -21.87 -10.44 15.72
CA PHE A 457 -21.55 -9.03 15.98
C PHE A 457 -21.95 -8.09 14.84
N LEU A 458 -21.79 -8.54 13.59
CA LEU A 458 -22.22 -7.82 12.39
C LEU A 458 -23.75 -7.86 12.17
N GLY A 459 -24.50 -8.65 12.95
CA GLY A 459 -25.93 -8.85 12.77
C GLY A 459 -26.29 -9.57 11.47
N ARG A 460 -25.46 -10.54 11.04
CA ARG A 460 -25.58 -11.23 9.75
C ARG A 460 -25.56 -12.74 9.91
N GLU A 461 -26.24 -13.44 9.00
CA GLU A 461 -26.20 -14.90 8.95
C GLU A 461 -24.81 -15.40 8.56
N TRP A 462 -24.34 -16.42 9.27
CA TRP A 462 -23.08 -17.10 8.96
C TRP A 462 -23.29 -18.11 7.83
N THR A 463 -22.30 -18.24 6.94
CA THR A 463 -22.29 -19.23 5.86
C THR A 463 -20.96 -19.99 5.83
N GLU A 464 -21.00 -21.25 5.40
CA GLU A 464 -19.80 -22.10 5.31
C GLU A 464 -18.77 -21.56 4.30
N ASP A 465 -19.23 -20.82 3.28
CA ASP A 465 -18.39 -20.17 2.26
C ASP A 465 -17.28 -19.30 2.88
N ILE A 466 -17.51 -18.72 4.07
CA ILE A 466 -16.52 -17.92 4.81
C ILE A 466 -15.20 -18.69 5.04
N LEU A 467 -15.27 -20.00 5.24
CA LEU A 467 -14.11 -20.88 5.44
C LEU A 467 -13.37 -21.20 4.13
N GLU A 468 -14.03 -20.98 2.99
CA GLU A 468 -13.50 -21.27 1.65
C GLU A 468 -12.78 -20.07 0.99
N PHE A 469 -12.44 -19.03 1.76
CA PHE A 469 -11.82 -17.79 1.27
C PHE A 469 -10.59 -17.99 0.36
N HIS A 470 -9.80 -19.05 0.60
CA HIS A 470 -8.61 -19.40 -0.17
C HIS A 470 -8.92 -19.85 -1.61
N LYS A 471 -10.17 -20.22 -1.91
CA LYS A 471 -10.63 -20.53 -3.28
C LYS A 471 -10.96 -19.29 -4.10
N SER A 472 -11.01 -18.11 -3.46
CA SER A 472 -11.32 -16.86 -4.15
C SER A 472 -10.29 -16.56 -5.23
N LYS A 473 -10.77 -16.30 -6.46
CA LYS A 473 -9.93 -15.84 -7.58
C LYS A 473 -9.63 -14.34 -7.53
N ARG A 474 -10.13 -13.63 -6.51
CA ARG A 474 -9.96 -12.19 -6.37
C ARG A 474 -8.47 -11.82 -6.22
N THR A 475 -8.10 -10.68 -6.80
CA THR A 475 -6.79 -10.08 -6.54
C THR A 475 -6.75 -9.50 -5.13
N VAL A 476 -5.74 -9.89 -4.34
CA VAL A 476 -5.51 -9.36 -2.99
C VAL A 476 -4.24 -8.53 -3.00
N ASN A 477 -4.36 -7.22 -2.87
CA ASN A 477 -3.22 -6.29 -2.86
C ASN A 477 -2.81 -5.96 -1.42
N THR A 478 -2.00 -6.84 -0.82
CA THR A 478 -1.52 -6.72 0.57
C THR A 478 -0.18 -7.41 0.75
N ALA A 479 0.63 -6.96 1.72
CA ALA A 479 1.87 -7.64 2.09
C ALA A 479 1.66 -9.09 2.59
N SER A 480 0.43 -9.43 3.02
CA SER A 480 0.03 -10.78 3.43
C SER A 480 -0.59 -11.64 2.31
N ARG A 481 -0.49 -11.24 1.02
CA ARG A 481 -1.18 -11.89 -0.11
C ARG A 481 -0.96 -13.40 -0.16
N ASP A 482 0.30 -13.85 -0.07
CA ASP A 482 0.65 -15.27 -0.17
C ASP A 482 0.08 -16.09 1.02
N GLN A 483 -0.18 -15.42 2.15
CA GLN A 483 -0.74 -16.06 3.35
C GLN A 483 -2.24 -16.32 3.18
N VAL A 484 -2.99 -15.35 2.64
CA VAL A 484 -4.46 -15.42 2.55
C VAL A 484 -4.97 -16.19 1.33
N ARG A 485 -4.09 -16.60 0.40
CA ARG A 485 -4.40 -17.51 -0.72
C ARG A 485 -4.25 -18.99 -0.36
N LYS A 486 -3.84 -19.29 0.86
CA LYS A 486 -3.75 -20.66 1.38
C LYS A 486 -4.90 -20.91 2.34
N LYS A 487 -5.25 -22.19 2.52
CA LYS A 487 -6.10 -22.64 3.64
C LYS A 487 -5.52 -22.10 4.95
N ILE A 488 -6.36 -21.87 5.96
CA ILE A 488 -5.88 -21.48 7.29
C ILE A 488 -4.81 -22.45 7.76
N TYR A 489 -3.75 -21.90 8.33
CA TYR A 489 -2.60 -22.65 8.81
C TYR A 489 -2.07 -21.99 10.09
N THR A 490 -1.57 -22.81 10.99
CA THR A 490 -1.04 -22.38 12.30
C THR A 490 0.44 -22.02 12.24
N SER A 491 1.14 -22.27 11.12
CA SER A 491 2.58 -21.95 10.98
C SER A 491 2.93 -20.46 11.01
N SER A 492 1.95 -19.57 11.11
CA SER A 492 2.16 -18.13 11.39
C SER A 492 2.11 -17.81 12.88
N VAL A 493 1.71 -18.74 13.74
CA VAL A 493 1.68 -18.58 15.20
C VAL A 493 3.04 -18.98 15.77
N LYS A 494 3.58 -18.16 16.67
CA LYS A 494 4.93 -18.27 17.25
C LYS A 494 6.03 -18.35 16.18
N LYS A 495 5.83 -17.66 15.06
CA LYS A 495 6.84 -17.52 14.00
C LYS A 495 8.10 -16.79 14.51
N TYR A 496 7.98 -16.01 15.57
CA TYR A 496 9.13 -15.36 16.20
C TYR A 496 10.09 -16.31 16.91
N ALA A 497 9.67 -17.53 17.27
CA ALA A 497 10.45 -18.41 18.15
C ALA A 497 11.91 -18.65 17.68
N PRO A 498 12.20 -18.91 16.39
CA PRO A 498 13.58 -19.09 15.92
C PRO A 498 14.43 -17.82 15.95
N TYR A 499 13.80 -16.65 16.09
CA TYR A 499 14.44 -15.34 16.14
C TYR A 499 14.45 -14.76 17.54
N GLU A 500 13.90 -15.44 18.55
CA GLU A 500 13.57 -14.84 19.83
C GLU A 500 14.79 -14.22 20.54
N HIS A 501 15.96 -14.85 20.42
CA HIS A 501 17.24 -14.38 20.96
C HIS A 501 17.74 -13.08 20.30
N ARG A 502 17.13 -12.66 19.18
CA ARG A 502 17.45 -11.42 18.46
C ARG A 502 16.43 -10.30 18.73
N LEU A 503 15.43 -10.53 19.60
CA LEU A 503 14.30 -9.62 19.82
C LEU A 503 14.33 -8.88 21.15
N ASP A 504 15.44 -8.87 21.89
CA ASP A 504 15.53 -8.21 23.19
C ASP A 504 15.19 -6.71 23.11
N GLU A 505 15.69 -6.02 22.09
CA GLU A 505 15.39 -4.61 21.84
C GLU A 505 13.90 -4.37 21.57
N LEU A 506 13.25 -5.29 20.86
CA LEU A 506 11.80 -5.23 20.61
C LEU A 506 11.02 -5.43 21.91
N LYS A 507 11.37 -6.46 22.69
CA LYS A 507 10.76 -6.76 23.99
C LYS A 507 10.87 -5.57 24.93
N ARG A 508 12.08 -4.97 25.03
CA ARG A 508 12.33 -3.75 25.81
C ARG A 508 11.43 -2.59 25.37
N GLY A 509 11.34 -2.34 24.05
CA GLY A 509 10.48 -1.28 23.52
C GLY A 509 9.00 -1.48 23.85
N ILE A 510 8.50 -2.71 23.79
CA ILE A 510 7.12 -3.04 24.17
C ILE A 510 6.90 -2.80 25.66
N GLU A 511 7.79 -3.30 26.52
CA GLU A 511 7.69 -3.18 27.98
C GLU A 511 7.68 -1.71 28.42
N GLU A 512 8.65 -0.92 27.96
CA GLU A 512 8.74 0.50 28.29
C GLU A 512 7.52 1.29 27.78
N GLY A 513 7.01 0.95 26.58
CA GLY A 513 5.82 1.58 26.04
C GLY A 513 4.56 1.25 26.84
N ARG A 514 4.41 0.00 27.29
CA ARG A 514 3.29 -0.46 28.13
C ARG A 514 3.32 0.11 29.54
N ALA A 515 4.52 0.40 30.06
CA ALA A 515 4.68 1.03 31.37
C ALA A 515 4.17 2.48 31.41
N ARG A 516 3.94 3.12 30.26
CA ARG A 516 3.37 4.47 30.21
C ARG A 516 1.91 4.43 30.69
N PRO A 517 1.49 5.35 31.57
CA PRO A 517 0.13 5.39 32.07
C PRO A 517 -0.85 5.51 30.90
N HIS A 518 -1.96 4.78 30.93
CA HIS A 518 -3.04 4.99 29.97
C HIS A 518 -3.54 6.42 30.20
N GLY A 519 -3.29 7.33 29.25
CA GLY A 519 -3.71 8.73 29.40
C GLY A 519 -5.20 8.79 29.72
N GLY A 520 -5.56 9.60 30.73
CA GLY A 520 -6.95 9.81 31.13
C GLY A 520 -7.46 8.92 32.26
N SER A 521 -6.79 8.92 33.41
CA SER A 521 -7.52 8.80 34.68
C SER A 521 -8.64 9.85 34.65
N LYS A 522 -9.90 9.44 34.86
CA LYS A 522 -11.07 10.34 35.03
C LYS A 522 -10.86 11.39 36.15
N THR A 523 -9.75 11.32 36.88
CA THR A 523 -9.49 12.11 38.08
C THR A 523 -8.19 12.90 38.06
N GLU A 524 -7.39 12.88 36.99
CA GLU A 524 -6.14 13.67 36.94
C GLU A 524 -6.30 14.94 36.10
N ASN A 525 -7.07 15.88 36.63
CA ASN A 525 -6.94 17.30 36.34
C ASN A 525 -7.36 18.11 37.58
N VAL A 526 -6.52 18.06 38.62
CA VAL A 526 -6.49 19.11 39.65
C VAL A 526 -5.03 19.31 40.09
N SER A 527 -4.30 20.22 39.46
CA SER A 527 -3.61 21.35 40.12
C SER A 527 -3.14 22.36 39.08
#